data_AF-A0A7C1FHG5-F1
#
_entry.id   AF-A0A7C1FHG5-F1
#
_cell.length_a   1.000
_cell.length_b   1.000
_cell.length_c   1.000
_cell.angle_alpha   90.00
_cell.angle_beta   90.00
_cell.angle_gamma   90.00
#
_symmetry.space_group_name_H-M   'P 1'
#
loop_
_entity.id
_entity.type
_entity.pdbx_description
1 polymer ?
#
loop_
_entity_poly.entity_id
_entity_poly.type
_entity_poly.pdbx_seq_one_letter_code
_entity_poly.pdbx_strand_id
1 'polypeptide(L)' 'VDAGPVIVQEAVPIYPDDSLEELEARIHAVEHRLIVEAVRRVTSTAESGAHPR' A
#
# COMPACT_ATOMS: atom_id res chain seq x y z
N VAL A 1 -4.64 -2.19 -16.02
CA VAL A 1 -5.90 -1.76 -15.37
C VAL A 1 -5.82 -2.23 -13.93
N ASP A 2 -5.88 -1.30 -12.98
CA ASP A 2 -5.79 -1.57 -11.55
C ASP A 2 -7.21 -1.63 -10.97
N ALA A 3 -7.88 -2.77 -11.15
CA ALA A 3 -9.30 -2.97 -10.80
C ALA A 3 -9.52 -4.05 -9.73
N GLY A 4 -8.48 -4.37 -8.95
CA GLY A 4 -8.59 -5.29 -7.82
C GLY A 4 -9.19 -4.62 -6.57
N PRO A 5 -9.59 -5.42 -5.56
CA PRO A 5 -9.99 -4.89 -4.26
C PRO A 5 -8.84 -4.14 -3.57
N VAL A 6 -9.15 -3.01 -2.92
CA VAL A 6 -8.17 -2.23 -2.16
C VAL A 6 -7.87 -2.91 -0.82
N ILE A 7 -6.59 -3.14 -0.51
CA ILE A 7 -6.13 -3.79 0.74
C ILE A 7 -5.74 -2.73 1.79
N VAL A 8 -4.98 -1.72 1.38
CA VAL A 8 -4.54 -0.57 2.19
C VAL A 8 -4.51 0.67 1.31
N GLN A 9 -4.66 1.84 1.93
CA GLN A 9 -4.57 3.15 1.28
C GLN A 9 -4.13 4.21 2.28
N GLU A 10 -3.47 5.25 1.80
CA GLU A 10 -3.05 6.39 2.60
C GLU A 10 -3.10 7.67 1.74
N ALA A 11 -3.56 8.77 2.34
CA ALA A 11 -3.56 10.07 1.68
C ALA A 11 -2.17 10.71 1.78
N VAL A 12 -1.61 11.11 0.64
CA VAL A 12 -0.37 11.88 0.56
C VAL A 12 -0.72 13.35 0.33
N PRO A 13 -0.36 14.29 1.23
CA PRO A 13 -0.64 15.69 1.01
C PRO A 13 0.21 16.23 -0.15
N ILE A 14 -0.35 17.17 -0.91
CA ILE A 14 0.37 18.00 -1.89
C ILE A 14 0.48 19.39 -1.28
N TYR A 15 1.67 19.95 -1.24
CA TYR A 15 1.93 21.29 -0.72
C TYR A 15 2.07 22.31 -1.86
N PRO A 16 1.79 23.60 -1.62
CA PRO A 16 1.83 24.63 -2.66
C PRO A 16 3.19 24.76 -3.38
N ASP A 17 4.28 24.46 -2.66
CA ASP A 17 5.65 24.64 -3.14
C ASP A 17 6.30 23.31 -3.58
N ASP A 18 5.54 22.21 -3.62
CA ASP A 18 6.07 20.92 -4.06
C ASP A 18 6.53 21.01 -5.53
N SER A 19 7.78 20.63 -5.78
CA SER A 19 8.18 20.15 -7.10
C SER A 19 7.60 18.75 -7.36
N LEU A 20 7.54 18.36 -8.64
CA LEU A 20 7.14 17.00 -9.02
C LEU A 20 8.02 15.95 -8.33
N GLU A 21 9.33 16.18 -8.28
CA GLU A 21 10.31 15.25 -7.69
C GLU A 21 10.07 15.06 -6.18
N GLU A 22 9.75 16.13 -5.45
CA GLU A 22 9.44 16.05 -4.02
C GLU A 22 8.13 15.31 -3.73
N LEU A 23 7.10 15.52 -4.56
CA LEU A 23 5.84 14.79 -4.46
C LEU A 23 6.04 13.31 -4.78
N GLU A 24 6.76 13.00 -5.87
CA GLU A 24 7.08 11.61 -6.26
C GLU A 24 7.87 10.90 -5.16
N ALA A 25 8.90 11.53 -4.61
CA ALA A 25 9.68 10.96 -3.50
C ALA A 25 8.79 10.64 -2.28
N ARG A 26 7.83 11.51 -1.97
CA ARG A 26 6.87 11.29 -0.88
C ARG A 26 5.92 10.13 -1.17
N ILE A 27 5.40 10.05 -2.39
CA ILE A 27 4.53 8.95 -2.84
C ILE A 27 5.28 7.63 -2.76
N HIS A 28 6.49 7.55 -3.34
CA HIS A 28 7.30 6.32 -3.33
C HIS A 28 7.63 5.85 -1.90
N ALA A 29 7.92 6.77 -0.98
CA ALA A 29 8.16 6.42 0.42
C ALA A 29 6.91 5.78 1.07
N VAL A 30 5.71 6.31 0.78
CA VAL A 30 4.44 5.75 1.27
C VAL A 30 4.14 4.40 0.61
N GLU A 31 4.35 4.27 -0.71
CA GLU A 31 4.16 3.02 -1.45
C GLU A 31 5.03 1.89 -0.87
N HIS A 32 6.32 2.13 -0.65
CA HIS A 32 7.21 1.12 -0.07
C HIS A 32 6.71 0.61 1.29
N ARG A 33 6.19 1.49 2.14
CA ARG A 33 5.60 1.11 3.42
C ARG A 33 4.31 0.32 3.24
N LEU A 34 3.38 0.83 2.43
CA LEU A 34 2.06 0.22 2.22
C LEU A 34 2.14 -1.14 1.53
N ILE A 35 3.07 -1.35 0.60
CA ILE A 35 3.26 -2.65 -0.08
C ILE A 35 3.64 -3.72 0.95
N VAL A 36 4.61 -3.43 1.83
CA VAL A 36 5.02 -4.38 2.89
C VAL A 36 3.87 -4.65 3.85
N GLU A 37 3.10 -3.63 4.22
CA GLU A 37 1.93 -3.79 5.08
C GLU A 37 0.83 -4.62 4.42
N ALA A 38 0.51 -4.34 3.15
CA ALA A 38 -0.49 -5.07 2.39
C ALA A 38 -0.14 -6.56 2.34
N VAL A 39 1.12 -6.89 2.03
CA VAL A 39 1.63 -8.27 2.02
C VAL A 39 1.43 -8.91 3.40
N ARG A 40 1.81 -8.25 4.49
CA ARG A 40 1.62 -8.78 5.85
C ARG A 40 0.15 -9.04 6.16
N ARG A 41 -0.77 -8.13 5.79
CA ARG A 41 -2.21 -8.30 6.04
C ARG A 41 -2.78 -9.50 5.29
N VAL A 42 -2.42 -9.67 4.02
CA VAL A 42 -2.94 -10.78 3.22
C VAL A 42 -2.33 -12.13 3.61
N THR A 43 -1.06 -12.18 4.03
CA THR A 43 -0.40 -13.44 4.40
C THR A 43 -0.63 -13.85 5.86
N SER A 44 -0.79 -12.89 6.79
CA SER A 44 -1.14 -13.22 8.19
C SER A 44 -2.54 -13.83 8.33
N THR A 45 -3.43 -13.55 7.39
CA THR A 45 -4.77 -14.17 7.35
C THR A 45 -4.71 -15.64 6.86
N ALA A 46 -3.61 -16.07 6.24
CA ALA A 46 -3.47 -17.43 5.71
C ALA A 46 -3.30 -18.53 6.79
N GLU A 47 -3.08 -18.16 8.06
CA GLU A 47 -2.96 -19.11 9.18
C GLU A 47 -4.32 -19.42 9.87
N SER A 48 -5.44 -18.93 9.35
CA SER A 48 -6.79 -19.25 9.85
C SER A 48 -7.78 -19.51 8.73
N GLY A 49 -7.41 -20.44 7.85
CA GLY A 49 -8.29 -21.02 6.86
C GLY A 49 -7.93 -22.49 6.69
N ALA A 50 -8.59 -23.36 7.45
CA ALA A 50 -8.47 -24.80 7.34
C ALA A 50 -8.50 -25.24 5.87
N HIS A 51 -7.44 -25.91 5.44
CA HIS A 51 -7.44 -26.69 4.20
C HIS A 51 -7.94 -28.10 4.57
N PRO A 52 -9.22 -28.45 4.30
CA PRO A 52 -9.64 -29.83 4.40
C PRO A 52 -8.96 -30.60 3.27
N ARG A 53 -8.23 -31.65 3.66
CA ARG A 53 -7.73 -32.67 2.74
C ARG A 53 -8.87 -33.38 2.03
#